data_AF-A0A496UAV8-F1
#
_entry.id   AF-A0A496UAV8-F1
#
_cell.length_a   1.000
_cell.length_b   1.000
_cell.length_c   1.000
_cell.angle_alpha   90.00
_cell.angle_beta   90.00
_cell.angle_gamma   90.00
#
_symmetry.space_group_name_H-M   'P 1'
#
loop_
_entity.id
_entity.type
_entity.pdbx_description
1 polymer ?
#
loop_
_entity_poly.entity_id
_entity_poly.type
_entity_poly.pdbx_seq_one_letter_code
_entity_poly.pdbx_strand_id
1 'polypeptide(L)'
;MSDIIGAGGGGEGSSHTPIEANDTLQSRQVVKLLLVISEGEIEDVEDIFLNKVSISNFSATWAWRAGTGTQTVMPGFINTEEPIGSFSPVTLTTGTEFVTAIPYDAQSCRITFTLSLLKQITEDNDTVGYTVQYNVYTRPSSAAVWTFYTTITKTGKSTGPYSWDTPIRAPAGVTVASSWEIKVIRTTIADDGKHFSPTQWSAATAIRESNLTYNNSALVSITLTDAQQFGGNIPEIAFKVKGIKVKIPDNYDAANHLYDET
;
A
#
# COMPACT_ATOMS: atom_id res chain seq x y z
N MET A 1 37.35 -56.70 44.82
CA MET A 1 36.57 -55.93 43.83
C MET A 1 36.39 -54.54 44.42
N SER A 2 36.89 -53.53 43.73
CA SER A 2 36.78 -52.12 44.12
C SER A 2 35.44 -51.56 43.65
N ASP A 3 34.62 -51.09 44.58
CA ASP A 3 33.40 -50.34 44.26
C ASP A 3 33.77 -49.00 43.61
N ILE A 4 33.30 -48.81 42.37
CA ILE A 4 33.37 -47.53 41.67
C ILE A 4 32.11 -46.75 42.07
N ILE A 5 32.30 -45.77 42.96
CA ILE A 5 31.27 -44.77 43.28
C ILE A 5 31.38 -43.68 42.22
N GLY A 6 30.46 -43.70 41.25
CA GLY A 6 30.29 -42.64 40.28
C GLY A 6 29.71 -41.39 40.96
N ALA A 7 30.53 -40.35 41.12
CA ALA A 7 30.04 -39.03 41.48
C ALA A 7 29.23 -38.46 40.32
N GLY A 8 27.90 -38.54 40.42
CA GLY A 8 26.99 -37.81 39.55
C GLY A 8 27.19 -36.32 39.81
N GLY A 9 27.85 -35.64 38.87
CA GLY A 9 27.97 -34.19 38.87
C GLY A 9 26.59 -33.57 38.72
N GLY A 10 26.00 -33.13 39.83
CA GLY A 10 24.87 -32.23 39.84
C GLY A 10 25.33 -30.85 39.35
N GLY A 11 25.30 -30.66 38.04
CA GLY A 11 25.38 -29.33 37.46
C GLY A 11 24.04 -28.64 37.62
N GLU A 12 23.90 -27.79 38.64
CA GLU A 12 22.86 -26.76 38.72
C GLU A 12 23.09 -25.73 37.61
N GLY A 13 22.78 -26.11 36.37
CA GLY A 13 22.61 -25.16 35.29
C GLY A 13 21.20 -24.60 35.38
N SER A 14 21.05 -23.28 35.54
CA SER A 14 19.77 -22.61 35.34
C SER A 14 19.29 -22.93 33.92
N SER A 15 18.34 -23.87 33.80
CA SER A 15 17.77 -24.24 32.51
C SER A 15 16.97 -23.05 32.00
N HIS A 16 17.54 -22.32 31.04
CA HIS A 16 16.82 -21.27 30.32
C HIS A 16 15.60 -21.90 29.63
N THR A 17 14.44 -21.29 29.81
CA THR A 17 13.23 -21.70 29.10
C THR A 17 13.05 -20.75 27.92
N PRO A 18 13.05 -21.26 26.67
CA PRO A 18 12.90 -20.42 25.50
C PRO A 18 11.65 -19.53 25.56
N ILE A 19 11.82 -18.25 25.24
CA ILE A 19 10.76 -17.24 25.24
C ILE A 19 10.48 -16.81 23.79
N GLU A 20 9.19 -16.66 23.46
CA GLU A 20 8.76 -16.07 22.19
C GLU A 20 8.27 -14.63 22.39
N ALA A 21 8.87 -13.69 21.66
CA ALA A 21 8.45 -12.30 21.64
C ALA A 21 7.09 -12.15 20.94
N ASN A 22 6.35 -11.08 21.30
CA ASN A 22 5.10 -10.74 20.64
C ASN A 22 5.31 -10.27 19.19
N ASP A 23 4.28 -10.46 18.36
CA ASP A 23 4.27 -9.92 17.00
C ASP A 23 4.11 -8.39 17.00
N THR A 24 4.93 -7.71 16.21
CA THR A 24 4.97 -6.24 16.14
C THR A 24 4.72 -5.69 14.74
N LEU A 25 4.76 -6.53 13.70
CA LEU A 25 4.42 -6.17 12.33
C LEU A 25 3.08 -6.80 11.98
N GLN A 26 2.10 -5.94 11.69
CA GLN A 26 0.78 -6.34 11.21
C GLN A 26 0.44 -5.51 9.97
N SER A 27 -0.08 -6.18 8.95
CA SER A 27 -0.45 -5.51 7.70
C SER A 27 -1.69 -4.64 7.93
N ARG A 28 -1.53 -3.31 7.86
CA ARG A 28 -2.66 -2.37 7.83
C ARG A 28 -2.84 -1.91 6.40
N GLN A 29 -4.00 -2.20 5.83
CA GLN A 29 -4.31 -1.85 4.45
C GLN A 29 -5.14 -0.57 4.42
N VAL A 30 -4.70 0.39 3.59
CA VAL A 30 -5.44 1.60 3.27
C VAL A 30 -6.10 1.39 1.92
N VAL A 31 -7.41 1.62 1.85
CA VAL A 31 -8.17 1.52 0.60
C VAL A 31 -8.54 2.92 0.12
N LYS A 32 -8.23 3.23 -1.13
CA LYS A 32 -8.60 4.49 -1.79
C LYS A 32 -9.52 4.17 -2.96
N LEU A 33 -10.69 4.81 -2.99
CA LEU A 33 -11.71 4.61 -4.01
C LEU A 33 -12.07 5.96 -4.64
N LEU A 34 -12.19 5.97 -5.96
CA LEU A 34 -12.75 7.08 -6.72
C LEU A 34 -13.93 6.53 -7.52
N LEU A 35 -15.11 7.09 -7.28
CA LEU A 35 -16.36 6.60 -7.82
C LEU A 35 -17.05 7.74 -8.59
N VAL A 36 -17.52 7.42 -9.80
CA VAL A 36 -18.45 8.28 -10.54
C VAL A 36 -19.85 7.98 -10.05
N ILE A 37 -20.55 9.00 -9.56
CA ILE A 37 -21.91 8.85 -9.02
C ILE A 37 -22.98 9.43 -9.95
N SER A 38 -22.59 10.30 -10.89
CA SER A 38 -23.49 10.86 -11.88
C SER A 38 -22.73 11.43 -13.08
N GLU A 39 -23.38 11.44 -14.25
CA GLU A 39 -22.97 12.24 -15.40
C GLU A 39 -23.86 13.49 -15.44
N GLY A 40 -23.26 14.65 -15.24
CA GLY A 40 -23.94 15.93 -15.04
C GLY A 40 -23.75 16.48 -13.62
N GLU A 41 -24.02 17.78 -13.49
CA GLU A 41 -23.87 18.48 -12.22
C GLU A 41 -24.95 18.03 -11.22
N ILE A 42 -24.55 17.54 -10.05
CA ILE A 42 -25.44 17.22 -8.93
C ILE A 42 -25.47 18.36 -7.91
N GLU A 43 -26.54 18.43 -7.13
CA GLU A 43 -26.68 19.47 -6.10
C GLU A 43 -25.83 19.20 -4.86
N ASP A 44 -25.86 17.97 -4.32
CA ASP A 44 -25.16 17.65 -3.07
C ASP A 44 -24.96 16.14 -2.84
N VAL A 45 -23.97 15.80 -2.01
CA VAL A 45 -23.76 14.45 -1.45
C VAL A 45 -23.97 14.55 0.07
N GLU A 46 -25.16 14.16 0.54
CA GLU A 46 -25.56 14.33 1.93
C GLU A 46 -24.88 13.32 2.86
N ASP A 47 -24.74 12.06 2.42
CA ASP A 47 -24.09 11.01 3.21
C ASP A 47 -23.58 9.88 2.31
N ILE A 48 -22.61 9.13 2.84
CA ILE A 48 -22.06 7.92 2.24
C ILE A 48 -22.27 6.79 3.24
N PHE A 49 -22.83 5.67 2.79
CA PHE A 49 -23.07 4.51 3.61
C PHE A 49 -22.11 3.40 3.23
N LEU A 50 -21.39 2.87 4.22
CA LEU A 50 -20.57 1.66 4.12
C LEU A 50 -21.29 0.54 4.85
N ASN A 51 -21.72 -0.52 4.14
CA ASN A 51 -22.56 -1.59 4.69
C ASN A 51 -23.78 -1.06 5.47
N LYS A 52 -24.49 -0.07 4.90
CA LYS A 52 -25.67 0.60 5.48
C LYS A 52 -25.41 1.45 6.73
N VAL A 53 -24.16 1.68 7.10
CA VAL A 53 -23.77 2.55 8.23
C VAL A 53 -23.13 3.83 7.66
N SER A 54 -23.50 5.00 8.18
CA SER A 54 -22.92 6.28 7.73
C SER A 54 -21.40 6.29 7.89
N ILE A 55 -20.71 6.84 6.88
CA ILE A 55 -19.24 6.96 6.80
C ILE A 55 -18.65 7.69 8.01
N SER A 56 -19.43 8.57 8.65
CA SER A 56 -19.06 9.30 9.86
C SER A 56 -18.70 8.41 11.05
N ASN A 57 -19.16 7.14 11.05
CA ASN A 57 -18.84 6.16 12.09
C ASN A 57 -17.51 5.42 11.85
N PHE A 58 -16.84 5.69 10.74
CA PHE A 58 -15.60 5.02 10.35
C PHE A 58 -14.42 5.99 10.35
N SER A 59 -13.21 5.44 10.52
CA SER A 59 -11.96 6.19 10.32
C SER A 59 -11.67 6.36 8.83
N ALA A 60 -12.43 7.27 8.20
CA ALA A 60 -12.41 7.51 6.77
C ALA A 60 -12.31 9.01 6.45
N THR A 61 -11.67 9.35 5.33
CA THR A 61 -11.74 10.68 4.73
C THR A 61 -12.40 10.58 3.36
N TRP A 62 -13.18 11.59 3.00
CA TRP A 62 -13.85 11.61 1.70
C TRP A 62 -13.95 13.04 1.17
N ALA A 63 -14.08 13.16 -0.14
CA ALA A 63 -14.31 14.42 -0.83
C ALA A 63 -15.15 14.16 -2.08
N TRP A 64 -15.95 15.13 -2.50
CA TRP A 64 -16.78 15.01 -3.69
C TRP A 64 -16.59 16.16 -4.67
N ARG A 65 -17.06 15.95 -5.90
CA ARG A 65 -17.14 16.96 -6.95
C ARG A 65 -18.54 16.92 -7.54
N ALA A 66 -19.11 18.10 -7.75
CA ALA A 66 -20.46 18.22 -8.26
C ALA A 66 -20.60 17.77 -9.72
N GLY A 67 -19.53 17.70 -10.51
CA GLY A 67 -19.64 17.42 -11.94
C GLY A 67 -19.91 18.68 -12.76
N THR A 68 -19.34 19.81 -12.36
CA THR A 68 -19.41 21.06 -13.12
C THR A 68 -18.57 20.98 -14.40
N GLY A 69 -18.84 21.86 -15.36
CA GLY A 69 -18.05 21.95 -16.60
C GLY A 69 -16.58 22.33 -16.38
N THR A 70 -16.23 22.90 -15.23
CA THR A 70 -14.86 23.11 -14.78
C THR A 70 -14.77 22.73 -13.31
N GLN A 71 -13.94 21.74 -12.99
CA GLN A 71 -13.74 21.29 -11.61
C GLN A 71 -12.28 21.00 -11.30
N THR A 72 -11.96 21.00 -10.01
CA THR A 72 -10.60 20.74 -9.52
C THR A 72 -10.32 19.24 -9.44
N VAL A 73 -9.06 18.87 -9.60
CA VAL A 73 -8.60 17.47 -9.44
C VAL A 73 -8.99 16.94 -8.07
N MET A 74 -9.36 15.66 -8.00
CA MET A 74 -9.72 15.01 -6.76
C MET A 74 -8.49 14.79 -5.87
N PRO A 75 -8.50 15.20 -4.59
CA PRO A 75 -7.33 15.06 -3.72
C PRO A 75 -6.95 13.59 -3.54
N GLY A 76 -5.66 13.28 -3.65
CA GLY A 76 -5.16 11.92 -3.51
C GLY A 76 -5.34 11.01 -4.74
N PHE A 77 -5.97 11.51 -5.81
CA PHE A 77 -6.14 10.84 -7.11
C PHE A 77 -5.50 11.66 -8.23
N ILE A 78 -4.24 12.03 -8.00
CA ILE A 78 -3.42 12.80 -8.96
C ILE A 78 -2.59 11.91 -9.87
N ASN A 79 -2.77 10.58 -9.78
CA ASN A 79 -1.96 9.61 -10.47
C ASN A 79 -2.81 8.49 -11.08
N THR A 80 -2.34 7.96 -12.21
CA THR A 80 -2.78 6.69 -12.77
C THR A 80 -1.78 5.61 -12.38
N GLU A 81 -2.28 4.48 -11.90
CA GLU A 81 -1.47 3.32 -11.51
C GLU A 81 -1.67 2.18 -12.51
N GLU A 82 -0.57 1.64 -13.03
CA GLU A 82 -0.59 0.52 -13.98
C GLU A 82 0.42 -0.55 -13.54
N PRO A 83 0.00 -1.81 -13.30
CA PRO A 83 0.93 -2.89 -13.02
C PRO A 83 1.92 -3.08 -14.18
N ILE A 84 3.20 -3.31 -13.87
CA ILE A 84 4.20 -3.62 -14.89
C ILE A 84 3.94 -5.03 -15.41
N GLY A 85 3.35 -5.16 -16.60
CA GLY A 85 2.90 -6.45 -17.13
C GLY A 85 4.00 -7.50 -17.35
N SER A 86 5.26 -7.09 -17.52
CA SER A 86 6.41 -8.00 -17.63
C SER A 86 7.03 -8.38 -16.29
N PHE A 87 6.58 -7.79 -15.18
CA PHE A 87 7.14 -8.05 -13.87
C PHE A 87 6.69 -9.42 -13.35
N SER A 88 7.66 -10.24 -12.96
CA SER A 88 7.41 -11.51 -12.27
C SER A 88 7.92 -11.40 -10.83
N PRO A 89 7.17 -11.89 -9.83
CA PRO A 89 7.62 -11.90 -8.44
C PRO A 89 8.98 -12.60 -8.28
N VAL A 90 9.88 -12.00 -7.50
CA VAL A 90 11.23 -12.55 -7.25
C VAL A 90 11.52 -12.65 -5.75
N THR A 91 12.15 -13.75 -5.35
CA THR A 91 12.59 -13.95 -3.96
C THR A 91 13.91 -13.24 -3.70
N LEU A 92 13.99 -12.45 -2.64
CA LEU A 92 15.15 -11.64 -2.30
C LEU A 92 16.08 -12.39 -1.33
N THR A 93 17.16 -12.92 -1.88
CA THR A 93 18.29 -13.53 -1.17
C THR A 93 19.42 -12.52 -0.95
N THR A 94 20.25 -12.73 0.08
CA THR A 94 21.35 -11.81 0.44
C THR A 94 22.27 -11.59 -0.75
N GLY A 95 22.54 -10.33 -1.09
CA GLY A 95 23.49 -9.95 -2.13
C GLY A 95 23.04 -10.19 -3.57
N THR A 96 21.87 -10.81 -3.79
CA THR A 96 21.33 -11.01 -5.14
C THR A 96 20.72 -9.72 -5.65
N GLU A 97 21.07 -9.35 -6.88
CA GLU A 97 20.55 -8.17 -7.55
C GLU A 97 19.34 -8.54 -8.40
N PHE A 98 18.23 -7.82 -8.22
CA PHE A 98 17.07 -7.91 -9.10
C PHE A 98 16.81 -6.57 -9.75
N VAL A 99 16.59 -6.58 -11.07
CA VAL A 99 16.39 -5.38 -11.87
C VAL A 99 15.06 -5.49 -12.62
N THR A 100 14.28 -4.40 -12.61
CA THR A 100 13.12 -4.26 -13.48
C THR A 100 13.18 -2.93 -14.23
N ALA A 101 12.72 -2.95 -15.48
CA ALA A 101 12.52 -1.74 -16.26
C ALA A 101 11.13 -1.16 -15.99
N ILE A 102 11.05 0.17 -15.97
CA ILE A 102 9.85 0.97 -15.78
C ILE A 102 9.69 1.88 -17.01
N PRO A 103 8.48 2.03 -17.56
CA PRO A 103 8.20 2.92 -18.69
C PRO A 103 8.72 4.35 -18.48
N TYR A 104 9.16 4.98 -19.57
CA TYR A 104 9.76 6.33 -19.54
C TYR A 104 8.81 7.42 -19.05
N ASP A 105 7.51 7.21 -19.24
CA ASP A 105 6.44 8.16 -18.94
C ASP A 105 5.92 8.03 -17.50
N ALA A 106 6.40 7.04 -16.74
CA ALA A 106 6.11 6.90 -15.32
C ALA A 106 7.07 7.75 -14.48
N GLN A 107 6.53 8.75 -13.78
CA GLN A 107 7.27 9.62 -12.86
C GLN A 107 7.71 8.88 -11.59
N SER A 108 7.03 7.79 -11.24
CA SER A 108 7.37 6.95 -10.08
C SER A 108 6.95 5.49 -10.32
N CYS A 109 7.47 4.59 -9.51
CA CYS A 109 7.04 3.20 -9.44
C CYS A 109 6.84 2.81 -7.99
N ARG A 110 5.70 2.19 -7.67
CA ARG A 110 5.48 1.54 -6.38
C ARG A 110 5.99 0.11 -6.45
N ILE A 111 6.94 -0.21 -5.58
CA ILE A 111 7.40 -1.58 -5.38
C ILE A 111 6.73 -2.16 -4.14
N THR A 112 6.14 -3.33 -4.28
CA THR A 112 5.48 -4.06 -3.19
C THR A 112 6.40 -5.19 -2.75
N PHE A 113 6.70 -5.24 -1.47
CA PHE A 113 7.38 -6.37 -0.85
C PHE A 113 6.39 -7.18 -0.04
N THR A 114 6.59 -8.50 0.00
CA THR A 114 5.84 -9.41 0.86
C THR A 114 6.82 -10.28 1.64
N LEU A 115 6.79 -10.17 2.96
CA LEU A 115 7.40 -11.11 3.90
C LEU A 115 6.37 -12.18 4.25
N SER A 116 6.69 -13.47 4.14
CA SER A 116 5.76 -14.51 4.62
C SER A 116 5.75 -14.62 6.15
N LEU A 117 6.88 -14.28 6.78
CA LEU A 117 7.09 -14.19 8.23
C LEU A 117 8.41 -13.42 8.48
N LEU A 118 8.61 -12.97 9.71
CA LEU A 118 9.83 -12.29 10.14
C LEU A 118 10.14 -12.65 11.60
N LYS A 119 11.24 -13.38 11.83
CA LYS A 119 11.73 -13.70 13.18
C LYS A 119 13.19 -14.13 13.15
N GLN A 120 13.82 -14.13 14.32
CA GLN A 120 15.14 -14.69 14.55
C GLN A 120 15.10 -15.61 15.78
N ILE A 121 15.81 -16.73 15.72
CA ILE A 121 16.09 -17.62 16.84
C ILE A 121 17.47 -17.27 17.39
N THR A 122 17.55 -16.92 18.68
CA THR A 122 18.80 -16.60 19.38
C THR A 122 19.57 -17.87 19.74
N GLU A 123 20.80 -17.73 20.27
CA GLU A 123 21.58 -18.87 20.75
C GLU A 123 20.92 -19.59 21.94
N ASP A 124 20.14 -18.85 22.74
CA ASP A 124 19.36 -19.37 23.85
C ASP A 124 18.02 -20.03 23.39
N ASN A 125 17.81 -20.16 22.08
CA ASN A 125 16.57 -20.62 21.43
C ASN A 125 15.36 -19.68 21.63
N ASP A 126 15.55 -18.43 22.05
CA ASP A 126 14.48 -17.45 22.11
C ASP A 126 14.07 -17.01 20.71
N THR A 127 12.78 -16.78 20.51
CA THR A 127 12.26 -16.23 19.25
C THR A 127 12.04 -14.73 19.40
N VAL A 128 12.85 -13.94 18.68
CA VAL A 128 12.82 -12.48 18.72
C VAL A 128 12.52 -11.88 17.34
N GLY A 129 12.29 -10.57 17.31
CA GLY A 129 12.15 -9.83 16.05
C GLY A 129 13.46 -9.76 15.28
N TYR A 130 13.36 -9.61 13.96
CA TYR A 130 14.49 -9.48 13.05
C TYR A 130 14.42 -8.17 12.26
N THR A 131 15.55 -7.75 11.68
CA THR A 131 15.63 -6.57 10.81
C THR A 131 16.07 -6.99 9.41
N VAL A 132 15.31 -6.57 8.42
CA VAL A 132 15.64 -6.75 7.01
C VAL A 132 15.93 -5.41 6.35
N GLN A 133 16.94 -5.39 5.47
CA GLN A 133 17.31 -4.20 4.71
C GLN A 133 17.49 -4.51 3.23
N TYR A 134 16.99 -3.60 2.41
CA TYR A 134 17.08 -3.64 0.94
C TYR A 134 17.59 -2.30 0.44
N ASN A 135 18.73 -2.31 -0.24
CA ASN A 135 19.22 -1.15 -0.96
C ASN A 135 18.54 -1.07 -2.32
N VAL A 136 18.01 0.11 -2.62
CA VAL A 136 17.37 0.42 -3.89
C VAL A 136 18.24 1.38 -4.66
N TYR A 137 18.45 1.07 -5.93
CA TYR A 137 19.16 1.91 -6.88
C TYR A 137 18.27 2.18 -8.08
N THR A 138 18.51 3.32 -8.74
CA THR A 138 17.78 3.73 -9.94
C THR A 138 18.76 4.24 -10.99
N ARG A 139 18.41 4.07 -12.27
CA ARG A 139 19.10 4.74 -13.39
C ARG A 139 18.19 4.86 -14.61
N PRO A 140 18.40 5.84 -15.50
CA PRO A 140 17.91 5.73 -16.88
C PRO A 140 18.51 4.48 -17.55
N SER A 141 17.76 3.78 -18.40
CA SER A 141 18.28 2.58 -19.08
C SER A 141 19.42 2.88 -20.05
N SER A 142 19.55 4.14 -20.48
CA SER A 142 20.67 4.63 -21.28
C SER A 142 21.95 4.89 -20.46
N ALA A 143 21.87 4.90 -19.13
CA ALA A 143 23.00 5.18 -18.25
C ALA A 143 23.70 3.90 -17.80
N ALA A 144 25.04 3.91 -17.79
CA ALA A 144 25.81 2.76 -17.31
C ALA A 144 25.82 2.65 -15.77
N VAL A 145 25.79 3.79 -15.07
CA VAL A 145 26.00 3.88 -13.61
C VAL A 145 24.68 3.81 -12.85
N TRP A 146 24.65 2.99 -11.80
CA TRP A 146 23.54 2.94 -10.84
C TRP A 146 23.64 4.08 -9.81
N THR A 147 22.55 4.77 -9.56
CA THR A 147 22.45 5.78 -8.49
C THR A 147 21.74 5.17 -7.29
N PHE A 148 22.33 5.27 -6.11
CA PHE A 148 21.66 4.85 -4.87
C PHE A 148 20.45 5.75 -4.61
N TYR A 149 19.28 5.14 -4.36
CA TYR A 149 18.04 5.85 -4.08
C TYR A 149 17.73 5.84 -2.58
N THR A 150 17.65 4.66 -1.96
CA THR A 150 17.35 4.54 -0.52
C THR A 150 17.67 3.15 0.03
N THR A 151 17.73 3.04 1.36
CA THR A 151 17.69 1.75 2.07
C THR A 151 16.33 1.59 2.72
N ILE A 152 15.61 0.55 2.30
CA ILE A 152 14.34 0.14 2.91
C ILE A 152 14.67 -0.75 4.10
N THR A 153 14.26 -0.34 5.30
CA THR A 153 14.45 -1.13 6.53
C THR A 153 13.10 -1.53 7.11
N LYS A 154 12.93 -2.80 7.48
CA LYS A 154 11.81 -3.29 8.28
C LYS A 154 12.32 -4.07 9.48
N THR A 155 11.84 -3.68 10.65
CA THR A 155 12.24 -4.27 11.94
C THR A 155 11.00 -4.72 12.69
N GLY A 156 11.04 -5.94 13.22
CA GLY A 156 10.00 -6.45 14.09
C GLY A 156 9.87 -7.96 14.02
N LYS A 157 8.77 -8.47 14.57
CA LYS A 157 8.38 -9.87 14.48
C LYS A 157 7.02 -10.00 13.80
N SER A 158 6.88 -11.00 12.93
CA SER A 158 5.61 -11.39 12.32
C SER A 158 5.56 -12.90 12.16
N THR A 159 4.53 -13.55 12.68
CA THR A 159 4.23 -14.96 12.37
C THR A 159 3.42 -15.13 11.09
N GLY A 160 2.80 -14.06 10.58
CA GLY A 160 2.01 -14.05 9.36
C GLY A 160 2.60 -13.22 8.22
N PRO A 161 1.95 -13.23 7.04
CA PRO A 161 2.38 -12.44 5.90
C PRO A 161 2.25 -10.95 6.18
N TYR A 162 3.29 -10.19 5.84
CA TYR A 162 3.35 -8.74 5.97
C TYR A 162 3.82 -8.14 4.65
N SER A 163 2.97 -7.30 4.06
CA SER A 163 3.27 -6.59 2.82
C SER A 163 3.36 -5.10 3.04
N TRP A 164 4.24 -4.45 2.30
CA TRP A 164 4.33 -3.00 2.28
C TRP A 164 4.76 -2.49 0.92
N ASP A 165 4.29 -1.29 0.62
CA ASP A 165 4.63 -0.57 -0.59
C ASP A 165 5.72 0.46 -0.33
N THR A 166 6.58 0.68 -1.31
CA THR A 166 7.55 1.76 -1.32
C THR A 166 7.50 2.51 -2.66
N PRO A 167 7.16 3.81 -2.68
CA PRO A 167 7.24 4.60 -3.90
C PRO A 167 8.69 4.99 -4.21
N ILE A 168 9.12 4.75 -5.44
CA ILE A 168 10.44 5.09 -5.98
C ILE A 168 10.25 6.08 -7.12
N ARG A 169 10.85 7.27 -7.03
CA ARG A 169 10.78 8.29 -8.08
C ARG A 169 11.72 7.94 -9.23
N ALA A 170 11.31 8.27 -10.46
CA ALA A 170 12.19 8.18 -11.61
C ALA A 170 13.45 9.04 -11.40
N PRO A 171 14.64 8.56 -11.81
CA PRO A 171 15.87 9.33 -11.75
C PRO A 171 15.83 10.50 -12.75
N ALA A 172 16.74 11.46 -12.60
CA ALA A 172 16.94 12.49 -13.62
C ALA A 172 17.51 11.87 -14.92
N GLY A 173 17.23 12.50 -16.06
CA GLY A 173 17.78 12.10 -17.36
C GLY A 173 17.02 10.98 -18.09
N VAL A 174 15.82 10.62 -17.62
CA VAL A 174 14.88 9.76 -18.36
C VAL A 174 14.37 10.54 -19.58
N THR A 175 14.34 9.90 -20.74
CA THR A 175 13.92 10.51 -22.01
C THR A 175 12.83 9.67 -22.66
N VAL A 176 12.08 10.24 -23.61
CA VAL A 176 10.98 9.55 -24.32
C VAL A 176 11.43 8.26 -25.01
N ALA A 177 12.72 8.15 -25.34
CA ALA A 177 13.30 6.98 -26.00
C ALA A 177 13.87 5.93 -25.03
N SER A 178 13.86 6.18 -23.72
CA SER A 178 14.54 5.31 -22.74
C SER A 178 13.73 5.17 -21.47
N SER A 179 13.36 3.93 -21.14
CA SER A 179 12.88 3.52 -19.82
C SER A 179 13.85 3.91 -18.71
N TRP A 180 13.44 3.73 -17.47
CA TRP A 180 14.34 3.73 -16.34
C TRP A 180 14.27 2.40 -15.61
N GLU A 181 15.26 2.10 -14.79
CA GLU A 181 15.41 0.81 -14.15
C GLU A 181 15.52 0.98 -12.65
N ILE A 182 14.93 0.04 -11.92
CA ILE A 182 15.08 -0.11 -10.47
C ILE A 182 15.88 -1.37 -10.23
N LYS A 183 16.91 -1.27 -9.40
CA LYS A 183 17.64 -2.40 -8.85
C LYS A 183 17.41 -2.50 -7.35
N VAL A 184 17.06 -3.69 -6.88
CA VAL A 184 16.93 -3.99 -5.45
C VAL A 184 17.97 -5.05 -5.07
N ILE A 185 18.67 -4.79 -3.96
CA ILE A 185 19.67 -5.70 -3.39
C ILE A 185 19.37 -5.86 -1.90
N ARG A 186 19.15 -7.09 -1.45
CA ARG A 186 19.04 -7.38 -0.02
C ARG A 186 20.42 -7.36 0.62
N THR A 187 20.59 -6.59 1.70
CA THR A 187 21.89 -6.47 2.39
C THR A 187 21.97 -7.29 3.67
N THR A 188 20.84 -7.61 4.30
CA THR A 188 20.81 -8.45 5.51
C THR A 188 20.77 -9.93 5.17
N ILE A 189 21.19 -10.77 6.11
CA ILE A 189 21.17 -12.23 6.00
C ILE A 189 19.73 -12.68 5.69
N ALA A 190 19.60 -13.49 4.64
CA ALA A 190 18.39 -14.19 4.21
C ALA A 190 18.08 -15.37 5.12
N ASP A 191 17.13 -16.22 4.71
CA ASP A 191 16.80 -17.38 5.52
C ASP A 191 18.01 -18.32 5.65
N ASP A 192 18.48 -18.54 6.88
CA ASP A 192 19.64 -19.38 7.22
C ASP A 192 19.32 -20.40 8.32
N GLY A 193 18.03 -20.63 8.62
CA GLY A 193 17.58 -21.52 9.68
C GLY A 193 17.66 -20.94 11.10
N LYS A 194 18.28 -19.77 11.29
CA LYS A 194 18.20 -18.97 12.52
C LYS A 194 17.46 -17.66 12.29
N HIS A 195 17.64 -17.04 11.14
CA HIS A 195 16.92 -15.88 10.67
C HIS A 195 15.85 -16.37 9.69
N PHE A 196 14.58 -16.08 9.95
CA PHE A 196 13.49 -16.47 9.08
C PHE A 196 12.86 -15.22 8.51
N SER A 197 13.07 -15.01 7.21
CA SER A 197 12.66 -13.78 6.52
C SER A 197 12.49 -13.99 5.01
N PRO A 198 11.69 -15.00 4.59
CA PRO A 198 11.36 -15.20 3.19
C PRO A 198 10.66 -13.94 2.67
N THR A 199 11.37 -13.19 1.83
CA THR A 199 10.90 -11.92 1.25
C THR A 199 10.78 -12.06 -0.25
N GLN A 200 9.68 -11.60 -0.81
CA GLN A 200 9.50 -11.40 -2.23
C GLN A 200 9.36 -9.92 -2.57
N TRP A 201 9.98 -9.49 -3.66
CA TRP A 201 9.49 -8.34 -4.40
C TRP A 201 8.32 -8.86 -5.25
N SER A 202 7.11 -8.60 -4.77
CA SER A 202 5.88 -9.24 -5.23
C SER A 202 5.19 -8.48 -6.36
N ALA A 203 5.32 -7.15 -6.41
CA ALA A 203 4.77 -6.35 -7.51
C ALA A 203 5.60 -5.10 -7.80
N ALA A 204 5.50 -4.63 -9.03
CA ALA A 204 5.92 -3.30 -9.45
C ALA A 204 4.76 -2.64 -10.21
N THR A 205 4.42 -1.41 -9.84
CA THR A 205 3.32 -0.64 -10.44
C THR A 205 3.85 0.70 -10.89
N ALA A 206 3.76 1.00 -12.18
CA ALA A 206 4.06 2.32 -12.72
C ALA A 206 3.02 3.34 -12.23
N ILE A 207 3.50 4.49 -11.79
CA ILE A 207 2.69 5.62 -11.35
C ILE A 207 2.96 6.77 -12.32
N ARG A 208 1.90 7.19 -13.01
CA ARG A 208 1.93 8.36 -13.88
C ARG A 208 1.17 9.49 -13.22
N GLU A 209 1.81 10.63 -13.04
CA GLU A 209 1.12 11.83 -12.55
C GLU A 209 0.17 12.32 -13.64
N SER A 210 -1.13 12.34 -13.34
CA SER A 210 -2.20 12.72 -14.25
C SER A 210 -3.21 13.62 -13.54
N ASN A 211 -3.40 14.82 -14.08
CA ASN A 211 -4.38 15.77 -13.55
C ASN A 211 -5.78 15.45 -14.09
N LEU A 212 -6.40 14.40 -13.56
CA LEU A 212 -7.70 13.94 -14.00
C LEU A 212 -8.80 14.72 -13.28
N THR A 213 -9.34 15.75 -13.95
CA THR A 213 -10.44 16.56 -13.40
C THR A 213 -11.81 15.97 -13.66
N TYR A 214 -11.98 15.11 -14.67
CA TYR A 214 -13.27 14.47 -15.03
C TYR A 214 -14.45 15.44 -15.17
N ASN A 215 -14.26 16.57 -15.86
CA ASN A 215 -15.29 17.60 -16.01
C ASN A 215 -16.63 17.02 -16.48
N ASN A 216 -17.73 17.57 -15.98
CA ASN A 216 -19.10 17.10 -16.19
C ASN A 216 -19.47 15.76 -15.53
N SER A 217 -18.56 15.10 -14.79
CA SER A 217 -18.89 13.89 -14.03
C SER A 217 -18.83 14.18 -12.53
N ALA A 218 -19.90 13.85 -11.82
CA ALA A 218 -19.95 13.95 -10.37
C ALA A 218 -19.17 12.79 -9.74
N LEU A 219 -18.25 13.13 -8.85
CA LEU A 219 -17.29 12.18 -8.29
C LEU A 219 -17.35 12.15 -6.77
N VAL A 220 -17.07 10.99 -6.19
CA VAL A 220 -16.79 10.85 -4.76
C VAL A 220 -15.51 10.05 -4.57
N SER A 221 -14.62 10.57 -3.74
CA SER A 221 -13.43 9.88 -3.26
C SER A 221 -13.62 9.42 -1.82
N ILE A 222 -13.15 8.22 -1.50
CA ILE A 222 -13.19 7.64 -0.16
C ILE A 222 -11.81 7.05 0.14
N THR A 223 -11.22 7.41 1.28
CA THR A 223 -10.00 6.78 1.82
C THR A 223 -10.32 6.15 3.17
N LEU A 224 -10.24 4.82 3.22
CA LEU A 224 -10.41 4.03 4.44
C LEU A 224 -9.04 3.73 5.03
N THR A 225 -8.78 4.20 6.26
CA THR A 225 -7.47 4.05 6.90
C THR A 225 -7.27 2.69 7.59
N ASP A 226 -8.36 1.97 7.85
CA ASP A 226 -8.33 0.65 8.44
C ASP A 226 -9.30 -0.32 7.74
N ALA A 227 -8.84 -0.90 6.63
CA ALA A 227 -9.65 -1.85 5.86
C ALA A 227 -9.92 -3.17 6.60
N GLN A 228 -9.20 -3.47 7.71
CA GLN A 228 -9.45 -4.69 8.49
C GLN A 228 -10.84 -4.69 9.11
N GLN A 229 -11.42 -3.50 9.38
CA GLN A 229 -12.79 -3.37 9.88
C GLN A 229 -13.84 -4.00 8.94
N PHE A 230 -13.49 -4.21 7.67
CA PHE A 230 -14.37 -4.80 6.65
C PHE A 230 -13.97 -6.24 6.30
N GLY A 231 -13.14 -6.89 7.12
CA GLY A 231 -12.78 -8.30 6.95
C GLY A 231 -12.04 -8.60 5.64
N GLY A 232 -11.34 -7.62 5.08
CA GLY A 232 -10.61 -7.75 3.81
C GLY A 232 -11.46 -7.66 2.54
N ASN A 233 -12.77 -7.36 2.66
CA ASN A 233 -13.64 -7.11 1.51
C ASN A 233 -13.86 -5.61 1.32
N ILE A 234 -14.08 -5.20 0.05
CA ILE A 234 -14.59 -3.86 -0.23
C ILE A 234 -16.04 -3.82 0.28
N PRO A 235 -16.39 -2.88 1.18
CA PRO A 235 -17.76 -2.79 1.69
C PRO A 235 -18.76 -2.43 0.59
N GLU A 236 -20.03 -2.70 0.82
CA GLU A 236 -21.11 -2.10 0.02
C GLU A 236 -21.10 -0.59 0.23
N ILE A 237 -21.07 0.16 -0.88
CA ILE A 237 -21.04 1.63 -0.86
C ILE A 237 -22.33 2.15 -1.47
N ALA A 238 -23.08 2.93 -0.70
CA ALA A 238 -24.25 3.64 -1.16
C ALA A 238 -24.13 5.14 -0.88
N PHE A 239 -24.75 5.95 -1.73
CA PHE A 239 -24.70 7.41 -1.64
C PHE A 239 -26.10 7.96 -1.45
N LYS A 240 -26.26 8.89 -0.50
CA LYS A 240 -27.46 9.74 -0.42
C LYS A 240 -27.12 11.06 -1.08
N VAL A 241 -27.70 11.28 -2.26
CA VAL A 241 -27.37 12.41 -3.12
C VAL A 241 -28.61 13.22 -3.44
N LYS A 242 -28.47 14.54 -3.51
CA LYS A 242 -29.40 15.38 -4.26
C LYS A 242 -28.96 15.33 -5.70
N GLY A 243 -29.80 14.73 -6.54
CA GLY A 243 -29.45 14.28 -7.90
C GLY A 243 -29.09 15.39 -8.88
N ILE A 244 -29.12 15.03 -10.17
CA ILE A 244 -28.74 15.89 -11.28
C ILE A 244 -29.59 17.17 -11.27
N LYS A 245 -28.93 18.32 -11.43
CA LYS A 245 -29.56 19.62 -11.63
C LYS A 245 -30.28 19.63 -12.97
N VAL A 246 -31.58 19.89 -12.91
CA VAL A 246 -32.42 20.06 -14.10
C VAL A 246 -32.88 21.51 -14.20
N LYS A 247 -33.04 21.99 -15.43
CA LYS A 247 -33.61 23.32 -15.64
C LYS A 247 -35.10 23.26 -15.32
N ILE A 248 -35.52 24.17 -14.46
CA ILE A 248 -36.91 24.40 -14.10
C ILE A 248 -37.33 25.79 -14.58
N PRO A 249 -38.62 26.04 -14.85
CA PRO A 249 -39.13 27.38 -15.09
C PRO A 249 -38.84 28.31 -13.91
N ASP A 250 -38.63 29.60 -14.19
CA ASP A 250 -38.30 30.59 -13.14
C ASP A 250 -39.41 30.73 -12.08
N ASN A 251 -40.66 30.38 -12.42
CA ASN A 251 -41.80 30.41 -11.51
C ASN A 251 -42.03 29.08 -10.77
N TYR A 252 -41.11 28.11 -10.81
CA TYR A 252 -41.25 26.84 -10.09
C TYR A 252 -40.35 26.78 -8.84
N ASP A 253 -40.96 26.56 -7.67
CA ASP A 253 -40.25 26.23 -6.43
C ASP A 253 -40.01 24.72 -6.35
N ALA A 254 -38.76 24.32 -6.59
CA ALA A 254 -38.35 22.92 -6.59
C ALA A 254 -38.31 22.26 -5.21
N ALA A 255 -38.27 23.02 -4.11
CA ALA A 255 -38.25 22.43 -2.77
C ALA A 255 -39.66 22.02 -2.32
N ASN A 256 -40.67 22.83 -2.67
CA ASN A 256 -42.06 22.62 -2.27
C ASN A 256 -42.96 22.08 -3.39
N HIS A 257 -42.44 22.01 -4.63
CA HIS A 257 -43.14 21.56 -5.83
C HIS A 257 -44.35 22.44 -6.19
N LEU A 258 -44.17 23.77 -6.12
CA LEU A 258 -45.23 24.76 -6.35
C LEU A 258 -44.86 25.69 -7.51
N TYR A 259 -45.88 26.24 -8.17
CA TYR A 259 -45.71 27.30 -9.17
C TYR A 259 -46.13 28.64 -8.57
N ASP A 260 -45.34 29.69 -8.79
CA ASP A 260 -45.75 31.06 -8.53
C ASP A 260 -46.71 31.52 -9.66
N GLU A 261 -47.88 32.03 -9.27
CA GLU A 261 -48.96 32.42 -10.18
C GLU A 261 -48.90 33.92 -10.56
N THR A 262 -47.82 34.64 -10.26
CA THR A 262 -47.64 36.04 -10.68
C THR A 262 -47.03 36.23 -12.05
#